data_AF-A0A916F6E6-F1
#
_entry.id   AF-A0A916F6E6-F1
#
_cell.length_a   1.000
_cell.length_b   1.000
_cell.length_c   1.000
_cell.angle_alpha   90.00
_cell.angle_beta   90.00
_cell.angle_gamma   90.00
#
_symmetry.space_group_name_H-M   'P 1'
#
loop_
_entity.id
_entity.type
_entity.pdbx_description
1 polymer ?
#
loop_
_entity_poly.entity_id
_entity_poly.type
_entity_poly.pdbx_seq_one_letter_code
_entity_poly.pdbx_strand_id
1 'polypeptide(L)'
;MADTRCAGQYNHEFRTVAMVAFGSALPLWGGLLSWHRLAPRLGCPESIAILLVLTAALAASATEVAFYRRRAFLTHYLSPDGILFRLLSGRIPMVLWQCAKAMLLAWVLLISALLFEPIQWWVLLADTLLIALLMGLFSAMLRGEVKSAYAEPLARHWALRVNAVVLWGVLVIVQFYSAHEDYTGLRWEDVAVHGASRVSVDTLFQCKSNLPPVHKLD
;
A
#
# COMPACT_ATOMS: atom_id res chain seq x y z
N MET A 1 -25.71 -27.06 -27.06
CA MET A 1 -25.87 -27.49 -25.67
C MET A 1 -24.63 -27.07 -24.91
N ALA A 2 -24.71 -25.94 -24.18
CA ALA A 2 -23.61 -25.43 -23.38
C ALA A 2 -23.53 -26.24 -22.07
N ASP A 3 -22.32 -26.71 -21.75
CA ASP A 3 -22.03 -27.65 -20.67
C ASP A 3 -22.22 -26.97 -19.30
N THR A 4 -23.28 -27.34 -18.58
CA THR A 4 -23.60 -26.82 -17.25
C THR A 4 -22.59 -27.27 -16.18
N ARG A 5 -21.68 -28.20 -16.49
CA ARG A 5 -20.61 -28.62 -15.57
C ARG A 5 -19.56 -27.53 -15.32
N CYS A 6 -19.36 -26.61 -16.25
CA CYS A 6 -18.39 -25.53 -16.06
C CYS A 6 -18.83 -24.51 -14.99
N ALA A 7 -20.13 -24.22 -14.86
CA ALA A 7 -20.64 -23.22 -13.92
C ALA A 7 -20.31 -23.52 -12.44
N GLY A 8 -20.25 -24.81 -12.05
CA GLY A 8 -19.96 -25.22 -10.67
C GLY A 8 -18.52 -25.00 -10.25
N GLN A 9 -17.56 -25.11 -11.17
CA GLN A 9 -16.13 -24.98 -10.87
C GLN A 9 -15.73 -23.51 -10.60
N TYR A 10 -16.44 -22.52 -11.19
CA TYR A 10 -16.16 -21.10 -10.99
C TYR A 10 -16.47 -20.62 -9.56
N ASN A 11 -17.57 -21.08 -8.96
CA ASN A 11 -17.95 -20.65 -7.61
C ASN A 11 -16.96 -21.11 -6.53
N HIS A 12 -16.28 -22.23 -6.75
CA HIS A 12 -15.31 -22.76 -5.80
C HIS A 12 -14.00 -21.98 -5.81
N GLU A 13 -13.49 -21.60 -6.99
CA GLU A 13 -12.26 -20.81 -7.08
C GLU A 13 -12.44 -19.34 -6.72
N PHE A 14 -13.61 -18.76 -6.99
CA PHE A 14 -13.91 -17.41 -6.52
C PHE A 14 -13.89 -17.33 -4.98
N ARG A 15 -14.43 -18.36 -4.31
CA ARG A 15 -14.43 -18.45 -2.83
C ARG A 15 -13.02 -18.56 -2.25
N THR A 16 -12.13 -19.35 -2.86
CA THR A 16 -10.76 -19.49 -2.37
C THR A 16 -9.95 -18.21 -2.57
N VAL A 17 -10.06 -17.55 -3.73
CA VAL A 17 -9.36 -16.28 -3.99
C VAL A 17 -9.84 -15.20 -3.03
N ALA A 18 -11.16 -15.07 -2.82
CA ALA A 18 -11.71 -14.13 -1.85
C ALA A 18 -11.18 -14.44 -0.44
N MET A 19 -11.25 -15.69 0.02
CA MET A 19 -10.76 -16.06 1.36
C MET A 19 -9.28 -15.72 1.56
N VAL A 20 -8.42 -15.94 0.56
CA VAL A 20 -6.99 -15.61 0.64
C VAL A 20 -6.77 -14.09 0.67
N ALA A 21 -7.51 -13.34 -0.15
CA ALA A 21 -7.45 -11.88 -0.15
C ALA A 21 -7.91 -11.30 1.20
N PHE A 22 -9.03 -11.77 1.75
CA PHE A 22 -9.50 -11.36 3.07
C PHE A 22 -8.54 -11.78 4.19
N GLY A 23 -8.02 -13.00 4.13
CA GLY A 23 -7.08 -13.52 5.11
C GLY A 23 -5.77 -12.73 5.20
N SER A 24 -5.32 -12.15 4.08
CA SER A 24 -4.13 -11.28 4.04
C SER A 24 -4.43 -9.81 4.33
N ALA A 25 -5.64 -9.33 4.02
CA ALA A 25 -6.08 -7.98 4.35
C ALA A 25 -6.31 -7.80 5.86
N LEU A 26 -6.86 -8.80 6.54
CA LEU A 26 -7.20 -8.72 7.98
C LEU A 26 -5.98 -8.40 8.88
N PRO A 27 -4.81 -9.04 8.73
CA PRO A 27 -3.62 -8.67 9.50
C PRO A 27 -3.15 -7.25 9.23
N LEU A 28 -3.19 -6.79 7.96
CA LEU A 28 -2.82 -5.43 7.60
C LEU A 28 -3.76 -4.42 8.25
N TRP A 29 -5.07 -4.67 8.18
CA TRP A 29 -6.10 -3.86 8.84
C TRP A 29 -5.96 -3.83 10.35
N GLY A 30 -5.81 -5.00 10.97
CA GLY A 30 -5.58 -5.13 12.40
C GLY A 30 -4.32 -4.39 12.83
N GLY A 31 -3.25 -4.49 12.05
CA GLY A 31 -2.00 -3.76 12.26
C GLY A 31 -2.18 -2.24 12.16
N LEU A 32 -2.88 -1.75 11.13
CA LEU A 32 -3.12 -0.32 10.94
C LEU A 32 -4.01 0.26 12.06
N LEU A 33 -5.07 -0.46 12.44
CA LEU A 33 -6.00 -0.03 13.49
C LEU A 33 -5.32 -0.08 14.86
N SER A 34 -4.49 -1.11 15.10
CA SER A 34 -3.67 -1.20 16.30
C SER A 34 -2.68 -0.03 16.34
N TRP A 35 -2.00 0.28 15.24
CA TRP A 35 -1.12 1.45 15.12
C TRP A 35 -1.87 2.75 15.45
N HIS A 36 -3.02 3.00 14.83
CA HIS A 36 -3.81 4.22 15.06
C HIS A 36 -4.18 4.40 16.54
N ARG A 37 -4.46 3.31 17.27
CA ARG A 37 -4.77 3.35 18.72
C ARG A 37 -3.54 3.41 19.62
N LEU A 38 -2.44 2.76 19.23
CA LEU A 38 -1.24 2.65 20.05
C LEU A 38 -0.24 3.77 19.81
N ALA A 39 -0.27 4.44 18.66
CA ALA A 39 0.66 5.52 18.30
C ALA A 39 0.89 6.57 19.40
N PRO A 40 -0.13 7.09 20.13
CA PRO A 40 0.12 8.06 21.20
C PRO A 40 0.78 7.46 22.46
N ARG A 41 0.91 6.13 22.55
CA ARG A 41 1.50 5.42 23.70
C ARG A 41 2.85 4.78 23.39
N LEU A 42 3.22 4.66 22.12
CA LEU A 42 4.43 3.97 21.69
C LEU A 42 5.63 4.91 21.75
N GLY A 43 6.78 4.36 22.14
CA GLY A 43 8.05 5.05 22.01
C GLY A 43 8.57 5.06 20.57
N CYS A 44 9.72 5.70 20.39
CA CYS A 44 10.45 5.71 19.14
C CYS A 44 10.89 4.31 18.66
N PRO A 45 11.45 3.41 19.50
CA PRO A 45 11.93 2.12 19.01
C PRO A 45 10.78 1.22 18.53
N GLU A 46 9.63 1.25 19.18
CA GLU A 46 8.46 0.46 18.77
C GLU A 46 7.87 0.98 17.45
N SER A 47 7.86 2.30 17.26
CA SER A 47 7.43 2.92 16.00
C SER A 47 8.31 2.50 14.82
N ILE A 48 9.63 2.46 15.02
CA ILE A 48 10.58 1.97 14.02
C ILE A 48 10.34 0.47 13.73
N ALA A 49 10.10 -0.33 14.77
CA ALA A 49 9.83 -1.76 14.59
C ALA A 49 8.57 -2.00 13.73
N ILE A 50 7.49 -1.26 13.98
CA ILE A 50 6.25 -1.35 13.19
C ILE A 50 6.48 -0.91 11.74
N LEU A 51 7.22 0.18 11.52
CA LEU A 51 7.61 0.64 10.18
C LEU A 51 8.40 -0.44 9.43
N LEU A 52 9.36 -1.10 10.08
CA LEU A 52 10.16 -2.17 9.46
C LEU A 52 9.31 -3.39 9.11
N VAL A 53 8.37 -3.79 9.98
CA VAL A 53 7.45 -4.90 9.71
C VAL A 53 6.55 -4.60 8.51
N LEU A 54 5.95 -3.40 8.46
CA LEU A 54 5.12 -2.98 7.32
C LEU A 54 5.95 -2.89 6.03
N THR A 55 7.16 -2.34 6.11
CA THR A 55 8.09 -2.26 4.99
C THR A 55 8.41 -3.66 4.45
N ALA A 56 8.69 -4.62 5.33
CA ALA A 56 8.99 -6.00 4.93
C ALA A 56 7.79 -6.67 4.24
N ALA A 57 6.57 -6.49 4.77
CA ALA A 57 5.35 -7.02 4.18
C ALA A 57 5.09 -6.43 2.77
N LEU A 58 5.23 -5.11 2.62
CA LEU A 58 5.08 -4.42 1.34
C LEU A 58 6.18 -4.81 0.35
N ALA A 59 7.42 -4.90 0.81
CA ALA A 59 8.55 -5.31 -0.01
C ALA A 59 8.35 -6.74 -0.53
N ALA A 60 7.95 -7.69 0.32
CA ALA A 60 7.68 -9.07 -0.09
C ALA A 60 6.66 -9.11 -1.24
N SER A 61 5.52 -8.42 -1.10
CA SER A 61 4.50 -8.33 -2.15
C SER A 61 5.00 -7.66 -3.44
N ALA A 62 5.82 -6.61 -3.33
CA ALA A 62 6.38 -5.91 -4.49
C ALA A 62 7.44 -6.74 -5.23
N THR A 63 8.24 -7.53 -4.50
CA THR A 63 9.31 -8.31 -5.12
C THR A 63 8.79 -9.38 -6.08
N GLU A 64 7.66 -10.03 -5.79
CA GLU A 64 7.06 -11.04 -6.68
C GLU A 64 6.78 -10.46 -8.08
N VAL A 65 6.05 -9.34 -8.13
CA VAL A 65 5.70 -8.65 -9.39
C VAL A 65 6.96 -8.21 -10.14
N ALA A 66 7.95 -7.73 -9.39
CA ALA A 66 9.21 -7.30 -9.96
C ALA A 66 9.98 -8.48 -10.58
N PHE A 67 10.01 -9.66 -9.93
CA PHE A 67 10.62 -10.86 -10.47
C PHE A 67 9.94 -11.36 -11.75
N TYR A 68 8.62 -11.37 -11.80
CA TYR A 68 7.89 -11.76 -13.01
C TYR A 68 8.17 -10.84 -14.19
N ARG A 69 8.12 -9.52 -13.97
CA ARG A 69 8.44 -8.53 -15.02
C ARG A 69 9.88 -8.69 -15.50
N ARG A 70 10.82 -8.89 -14.57
CA ARG A 70 12.23 -9.10 -14.93
C ARG A 70 12.40 -10.36 -15.77
N ARG A 71 11.79 -11.47 -15.39
CA ARG A 71 11.89 -12.73 -16.16
C ARG A 71 11.32 -12.56 -17.56
N ALA A 72 10.14 -11.96 -17.69
CA ALA A 72 9.55 -11.66 -18.99
C ALA A 72 10.43 -10.72 -19.83
N PHE A 73 11.01 -9.69 -19.21
CA PHE A 73 11.86 -8.72 -19.90
C PHE A 73 13.18 -9.33 -20.38
N LEU A 74 13.85 -10.11 -19.52
CA LEU A 74 15.09 -10.81 -19.87
C LEU A 74 14.88 -11.85 -20.95
N THR A 75 13.76 -12.57 -20.95
CA THR A 75 13.48 -13.60 -21.95
C THR A 75 13.11 -13.03 -23.31
N HIS A 76 12.39 -11.91 -23.38
CA HIS A 76 11.85 -11.40 -24.65
C HIS A 76 12.58 -10.20 -25.25
N TYR A 77 13.28 -9.39 -24.45
CA TYR A 77 13.76 -8.07 -24.90
C TYR A 77 15.28 -7.87 -24.84
N LEU A 78 16.03 -8.71 -24.12
CA LEU A 78 17.49 -8.55 -23.99
C LEU A 78 18.25 -9.62 -24.76
N SER A 79 19.21 -9.17 -25.57
CA SER A 79 20.28 -10.03 -26.06
C SER A 79 21.18 -10.45 -24.89
N PRO A 80 21.58 -11.73 -24.80
CA PRO A 80 22.35 -12.27 -23.66
C PRO A 80 23.71 -11.60 -23.43
N ASP A 81 24.29 -10.92 -24.43
CA ASP A 81 25.65 -10.37 -24.36
C ASP A 81 25.74 -8.88 -23.94
N GLY A 82 24.61 -8.24 -23.63
CA GLY A 82 24.59 -6.80 -23.30
C GLY A 82 25.10 -6.47 -21.90
N ILE A 83 25.81 -5.34 -21.73
CA ILE A 83 26.17 -4.78 -20.41
C ILE A 83 24.92 -4.59 -19.53
N LEU A 84 23.80 -4.21 -20.15
CA LEU A 84 22.50 -4.06 -19.48
C LEU A 84 22.00 -5.38 -18.89
N PHE A 85 22.24 -6.52 -19.56
CA PHE A 85 21.91 -7.84 -19.04
C PHE A 85 22.72 -8.14 -17.77
N ARG A 86 24.00 -7.78 -17.74
CA ARG A 86 24.87 -7.98 -16.58
C ARG A 86 24.53 -7.05 -15.40
N LEU A 87 24.06 -5.84 -15.66
CA LEU A 87 23.58 -4.93 -14.62
C LEU A 87 22.21 -5.40 -14.06
N LEU A 88 21.29 -5.80 -14.94
CA LEU A 88 19.99 -6.36 -14.55
C LEU A 88 20.09 -7.79 -14.02
N SER A 89 21.20 -8.50 -14.22
CA SER A 89 21.42 -9.84 -13.65
C SER A 89 21.65 -9.77 -12.14
N GLY A 90 22.18 -8.64 -11.65
CA GLY A 90 22.33 -8.35 -10.22
C GLY A 90 20.97 -8.32 -9.51
N ARG A 91 20.75 -9.26 -8.57
CA ARG A 91 19.52 -9.29 -7.75
C ARG A 91 19.44 -8.11 -6.79
N ILE A 92 20.59 -7.63 -6.31
CA ILE A 92 20.71 -6.65 -5.22
C ILE A 92 20.10 -5.27 -5.56
N PRO A 93 20.46 -4.58 -6.66
CA PRO A 93 19.97 -3.21 -6.90
C PRO A 93 18.45 -3.16 -7.07
N MET A 94 17.87 -4.21 -7.66
CA MET A 94 16.44 -4.31 -7.85
C MET A 94 15.68 -4.51 -6.54
N VAL A 95 16.17 -5.41 -5.67
CA VAL A 95 15.58 -5.62 -4.34
C VAL A 95 15.72 -4.36 -3.51
N LEU A 96 16.89 -3.72 -3.49
CA LEU A 96 17.13 -2.48 -2.75
C LEU A 96 16.18 -1.36 -3.19
N TRP A 97 15.97 -1.20 -4.50
CA TRP A 97 15.05 -0.22 -5.05
C TRP A 97 13.59 -0.49 -4.66
N GLN A 98 13.15 -1.76 -4.67
CA GLN A 98 11.81 -2.12 -4.23
C GLN A 98 11.64 -1.93 -2.72
N CYS A 99 12.65 -2.27 -1.91
CA CYS A 99 12.65 -2.02 -0.47
C CYS A 99 12.57 -0.52 -0.16
N ALA A 100 13.33 0.32 -0.86
CA ALA A 100 13.27 1.77 -0.68
C ALA A 100 11.88 2.34 -0.97
N LYS A 101 11.24 1.87 -2.05
CA LYS A 101 9.85 2.24 -2.37
C LYS A 101 8.85 1.74 -1.32
N ALA A 102 8.99 0.50 -0.88
CA ALA A 102 8.15 -0.08 0.16
C ALA A 102 8.29 0.68 1.48
N MET A 103 9.50 1.09 1.84
CA MET A 103 9.78 1.86 3.05
C MET A 103 9.15 3.25 2.98
N LEU A 104 9.32 3.95 1.86
CA LEU A 104 8.69 5.24 1.63
C LEU A 104 7.16 5.12 1.69
N LEU A 105 6.59 4.11 1.04
CA LEU A 105 5.16 3.85 1.03
C LEU A 105 4.63 3.52 2.43
N ALA A 106 5.33 2.67 3.20
CA ALA A 106 4.98 2.33 4.57
C ALA A 106 4.98 3.58 5.47
N TRP A 107 5.98 4.44 5.30
CA TRP A 107 6.10 5.66 6.08
C TRP A 107 4.96 6.64 5.78
N VAL A 108 4.67 6.88 4.50
CA VAL A 108 3.52 7.71 4.08
C VAL A 108 2.23 7.12 4.62
N LEU A 109 2.03 5.80 4.52
CA LEU A 109 0.84 5.12 5.02
C LEU A 109 0.66 5.29 6.53
N LEU A 110 1.74 5.17 7.31
CA LEU A 110 1.72 5.35 8.77
C LEU A 110 1.37 6.78 9.16
N ILE A 111 1.93 7.78 8.49
CA ILE A 111 1.61 9.19 8.74
C ILE A 111 0.15 9.47 8.36
N SER A 112 -0.26 9.06 7.16
CA SER A 112 -1.62 9.26 6.68
C SER A 112 -2.65 8.58 7.57
N ALA A 113 -2.36 7.38 8.10
CA ALA A 113 -3.26 6.67 9.01
C ALA A 113 -3.53 7.40 10.34
N LEU A 114 -2.65 8.31 10.76
CA LEU A 114 -2.88 9.17 11.93
C LEU A 114 -3.77 10.36 11.61
N LEU A 115 -3.77 10.80 10.36
CA LEU A 115 -4.54 11.94 9.85
C LEU A 115 -5.93 11.52 9.35
N PHE A 116 -6.21 10.22 9.26
CA PHE A 116 -7.44 9.73 8.64
C PHE A 116 -8.68 9.98 9.50
N GLU A 117 -9.66 10.61 8.89
CA GLU A 117 -11.01 10.73 9.45
C GLU A 117 -11.73 9.37 9.45
N PRO A 118 -12.72 9.15 10.34
CA PRO A 118 -13.49 7.90 10.38
C PRO A 118 -14.10 7.50 9.03
N ILE A 119 -14.49 8.47 8.19
CA ILE A 119 -15.05 8.19 6.86
C ILE A 119 -13.99 7.59 5.90
N GLN A 120 -12.74 8.03 6.01
CA GLN A 120 -11.64 7.55 5.16
C GLN A 120 -11.27 6.10 5.49
N TRP A 121 -11.45 5.68 6.76
CA TRP A 121 -11.35 4.27 7.14
C TRP A 121 -12.41 3.41 6.44
N TRP A 122 -13.65 3.87 6.33
CA TRP A 122 -14.67 3.14 5.58
C TRP A 122 -14.36 3.07 4.07
N VAL A 123 -13.81 4.15 3.50
CA VAL A 123 -13.38 4.18 2.10
C VAL A 123 -12.27 3.16 1.84
N LEU A 124 -11.27 3.08 2.72
CA LEU A 124 -10.20 2.07 2.62
C LEU A 124 -10.75 0.65 2.74
N LEU A 125 -11.73 0.42 3.62
CA LEU A 125 -12.35 -0.90 3.75
C LEU A 125 -13.13 -1.26 2.49
N ALA A 126 -13.88 -0.30 1.94
CA ALA A 126 -14.58 -0.47 0.67
C ALA A 126 -13.59 -0.75 -0.48
N ASP A 127 -12.41 -0.12 -0.48
CA ASP A 127 -11.34 -0.36 -1.45
C ASP A 127 -10.81 -1.80 -1.39
N THR A 128 -10.57 -2.36 -0.19
CA THR A 128 -10.12 -3.76 -0.08
C THR A 128 -11.19 -4.77 -0.48
N LEU A 129 -12.47 -4.43 -0.31
CA LEU A 129 -13.57 -5.23 -0.84
C LEU A 129 -13.65 -5.14 -2.37
N LEU A 130 -13.50 -3.93 -2.90
CA LEU A 130 -13.55 -3.65 -4.33
C LEU A 130 -12.44 -4.39 -5.06
N ILE A 131 -11.20 -4.36 -4.57
CA ILE A 131 -10.09 -5.06 -5.22
C ILE A 131 -10.29 -6.58 -5.23
N ALA A 132 -10.82 -7.16 -4.16
CA ALA A 132 -11.14 -8.60 -4.10
C ALA A 132 -12.20 -8.97 -5.15
N LEU A 133 -13.24 -8.14 -5.31
CA LEU A 133 -14.29 -8.32 -6.30
C LEU A 133 -13.75 -8.16 -7.73
N LEU A 134 -12.96 -7.12 -7.99
CA LEU A 134 -12.33 -6.88 -9.30
C LEU A 134 -11.40 -8.01 -9.70
N MET A 135 -10.63 -8.57 -8.77
CA MET A 135 -9.71 -9.68 -9.05
C MET A 135 -10.49 -10.94 -9.47
N GLY A 136 -11.59 -11.26 -8.78
CA GLY A 136 -12.48 -12.34 -9.18
C GLY A 136 -13.14 -12.09 -10.53
N LEU A 137 -13.62 -10.87 -10.79
CA LEU A 137 -14.23 -10.50 -12.07
C LEU A 137 -13.27 -10.61 -13.26
N PHE A 138 -12.06 -10.03 -13.13
CA PHE A 138 -11.06 -10.08 -14.20
C PHE A 138 -10.50 -11.49 -14.41
N SER A 139 -10.36 -12.29 -13.35
CA SER A 139 -9.92 -13.68 -13.51
C SER A 139 -10.96 -14.51 -14.26
N ALA A 140 -12.26 -14.31 -14.02
CA ALA A 140 -13.33 -14.96 -14.77
C ALA A 140 -13.34 -14.54 -16.25
N MET A 141 -13.19 -13.23 -16.52
CA MET A 141 -13.19 -12.67 -17.87
C MET A 141 -11.99 -13.13 -18.72
N LEU A 142 -10.78 -13.15 -18.15
CA LEU A 142 -9.55 -13.46 -18.89
C LEU A 142 -9.33 -14.94 -19.17
N ARG A 143 -10.01 -15.85 -18.47
CA ARG A 143 -9.85 -17.31 -18.66
C ARG A 143 -10.25 -17.79 -20.06
N GLY A 144 -11.16 -17.10 -20.74
CA GLY A 144 -11.58 -17.44 -22.10
C GLY A 144 -10.61 -16.98 -23.19
N GLU A 145 -9.85 -15.92 -22.91
CA GLU A 145 -9.08 -15.18 -23.93
C GLU A 145 -7.56 -15.37 -23.79
N VAL A 146 -7.07 -15.65 -22.58
CA VAL A 146 -5.64 -15.66 -22.25
C VAL A 146 -5.20 -17.03 -21.76
N LYS A 147 -3.98 -17.45 -22.14
CA LYS A 147 -3.33 -18.66 -21.63
C LYS A 147 -3.36 -18.68 -20.09
N SER A 148 -3.75 -19.82 -19.51
CA SER A 148 -3.93 -19.99 -18.06
C SER A 148 -2.74 -19.52 -17.21
N ALA A 149 -1.50 -19.71 -17.69
CA ALA A 149 -0.29 -19.27 -17.00
C ALA A 149 -0.16 -17.73 -16.80
N TYR A 150 -0.84 -16.93 -17.62
CA TYR A 150 -0.77 -15.46 -17.58
C TYR A 150 -2.08 -14.81 -17.11
N ALA A 151 -3.18 -15.56 -17.05
CA ALA A 151 -4.50 -15.02 -16.73
C ALA A 151 -4.54 -14.38 -15.33
N GLU A 152 -3.98 -15.04 -14.31
CA GLU A 152 -4.02 -14.54 -12.93
C GLU A 152 -3.13 -13.29 -12.70
N PRO A 153 -1.84 -13.26 -13.12
CA PRO A 153 -1.03 -12.04 -13.01
C PRO A 153 -1.63 -10.85 -13.76
N LEU A 154 -2.23 -11.11 -14.93
CA LEU A 154 -2.86 -10.08 -15.74
C LEU A 154 -4.15 -9.57 -15.08
N ALA A 155 -4.97 -10.46 -14.53
CA ALA A 155 -6.17 -10.10 -13.76
C ALA A 155 -5.82 -9.23 -12.56
N ARG A 156 -4.80 -9.61 -11.77
CA ARG A 156 -4.32 -8.82 -10.62
C ARG A 156 -3.83 -7.44 -11.05
N HIS A 157 -3.08 -7.35 -12.14
CA HIS A 157 -2.57 -6.08 -12.66
C HIS A 157 -3.69 -5.13 -13.11
N TRP A 158 -4.70 -5.65 -13.81
CA TRP A 158 -5.88 -4.85 -14.21
C TRP A 158 -6.76 -4.49 -13.02
N ALA A 159 -7.00 -5.41 -12.09
CA ALA A 159 -7.73 -5.15 -10.85
C ALA A 159 -7.10 -3.98 -10.08
N LEU A 160 -5.78 -4.02 -9.87
CA LEU A 160 -5.05 -2.95 -9.19
C LEU A 160 -5.16 -1.60 -9.91
N ARG A 161 -5.09 -1.58 -11.25
CA ARG A 161 -5.19 -0.33 -12.02
C ARG A 161 -6.59 0.28 -11.93
N VAL A 162 -7.63 -0.52 -12.13
CA VAL A 162 -9.01 -0.05 -12.01
C VAL A 162 -9.29 0.42 -10.59
N ASN A 163 -8.86 -0.36 -9.59
CA ASN A 163 -8.97 0.01 -8.19
C ASN A 163 -8.29 1.36 -7.90
N ALA A 164 -7.06 1.56 -8.37
CA ALA A 164 -6.33 2.81 -8.19
C ALA A 164 -7.07 4.02 -8.82
N VAL A 165 -7.68 3.85 -9.99
CA VAL A 165 -8.47 4.92 -10.65
C VAL A 165 -9.74 5.22 -9.86
N VAL A 166 -10.46 4.19 -9.42
CA VAL A 166 -11.69 4.34 -8.62
C VAL A 166 -11.36 5.01 -7.28
N LEU A 167 -10.36 4.51 -6.56
CA LEU A 167 -9.91 5.06 -5.29
C LEU A 167 -9.47 6.51 -5.43
N TRP A 168 -8.68 6.82 -6.46
CA TRP A 168 -8.29 8.20 -6.74
C TRP A 168 -9.50 9.11 -6.97
N GLY A 169 -10.48 8.67 -7.77
CA GLY A 169 -11.72 9.41 -7.99
C GLY A 169 -12.51 9.63 -6.69
N VAL A 170 -12.65 8.60 -5.86
CA VAL A 170 -13.32 8.69 -4.55
C VAL A 170 -12.58 9.65 -3.63
N LEU A 171 -11.26 9.58 -3.55
CA LEU A 171 -10.45 10.48 -2.73
C LEU A 171 -10.55 11.93 -3.18
N VAL A 172 -10.57 12.18 -4.50
CA VAL A 172 -10.81 13.53 -5.05
C VAL A 172 -12.19 14.03 -4.65
N ILE A 173 -13.23 13.20 -4.76
CA ILE A 173 -14.59 13.55 -4.34
C ILE A 173 -14.62 13.86 -2.84
N VAL A 174 -14.07 12.98 -2.00
CA VAL A 174 -13.99 13.20 -0.54
C VAL A 174 -13.27 14.51 -0.26
N GLN A 175 -12.17 14.80 -0.95
CA GLN A 175 -11.45 16.06 -0.83
C GLN A 175 -12.27 17.28 -1.25
N PHE A 176 -13.29 17.17 -2.11
CA PHE A 176 -14.19 18.29 -2.42
C PHE A 176 -15.32 18.47 -1.38
N TYR A 177 -15.65 17.42 -0.62
CA TYR A 177 -16.73 17.44 0.37
C TYR A 177 -16.25 17.53 1.82
N SER A 178 -14.97 17.24 2.09
CA SER A 178 -14.35 17.52 3.39
C SER A 178 -14.43 19.01 3.66
N ALA A 179 -14.81 19.38 4.89
CA ALA A 179 -14.89 20.79 5.27
C ALA A 179 -13.48 21.40 5.25
N HIS A 180 -13.14 22.17 4.21
CA HIS A 180 -11.93 22.99 4.21
C HIS A 180 -12.12 24.15 5.15
N GLU A 181 -11.15 24.37 6.01
CA GLU A 181 -11.04 25.65 6.68
C GLU A 181 -10.81 26.74 5.64
N ASP A 182 -11.64 27.77 5.72
CA ASP A 182 -11.50 28.93 4.89
C ASP A 182 -10.31 29.76 5.40
N TYR A 183 -9.20 29.70 4.66
CA TYR A 183 -8.00 30.50 4.93
C TYR A 183 -8.01 31.84 4.18
N THR A 184 -9.13 32.23 3.55
CA THR A 184 -9.19 33.51 2.84
C THR A 184 -8.94 34.68 3.80
N GLY A 185 -8.05 35.59 3.39
CA GLY A 185 -7.68 36.77 4.18
C GLY A 185 -6.59 36.55 5.24
N LEU A 186 -6.15 35.31 5.48
CA LEU A 186 -5.02 35.02 6.36
C LEU A 186 -3.69 35.17 5.61
N ARG A 187 -2.64 35.62 6.31
CA ARG A 187 -1.28 35.60 5.76
C ARG A 187 -0.76 34.16 5.76
N TRP A 188 0.10 33.83 4.79
CA TRP A 188 0.70 32.49 4.69
C TRP A 188 1.38 32.03 6.00
N GLU A 189 1.98 32.96 6.74
CA GLU A 189 2.59 32.72 8.05
C GLU A 189 1.57 32.16 9.06
N ASP A 190 0.37 32.74 9.11
CA ASP A 190 -0.70 32.32 10.01
C ASP A 190 -1.27 30.96 9.59
N VAL A 191 -1.41 30.71 8.29
CA VAL A 191 -1.84 29.40 7.76
C VAL A 191 -0.84 28.30 8.11
N ALA A 192 0.47 28.58 7.98
CA ALA A 192 1.53 27.64 8.33
C ALA A 192 1.53 27.34 9.84
N VAL A 193 1.38 28.37 10.68
CA VAL A 193 1.28 28.21 12.14
C VAL A 193 0.00 27.45 12.51
N HIS A 194 -1.14 27.75 11.89
CA HIS A 194 -2.40 27.06 12.17
C HIS A 194 -2.33 25.58 11.78
N GLY A 195 -1.80 25.27 10.60
CA GLY A 195 -1.55 23.90 10.16
C GLY A 195 -0.57 23.16 11.08
N ALA A 196 0.52 23.83 11.49
CA ALA A 196 1.49 23.26 12.42
C ALA A 196 0.93 23.07 13.84
N SER A 197 -0.07 23.85 14.26
CA SER A 197 -0.72 23.70 15.57
C SER A 197 -1.69 22.52 15.62
N ARG A 198 -2.32 22.18 14.47
CA ARG A 198 -3.23 21.04 14.35
C ARG A 198 -2.50 19.71 14.27
N VAL A 199 -1.37 19.70 13.56
CA VAL A 199 -0.41 18.61 13.68
C VAL A 199 0.27 18.83 15.02
N SER A 200 -0.32 18.37 16.12
CA SER A 200 0.30 18.45 17.45
C SER A 200 1.56 17.57 17.41
N VAL A 201 2.66 18.16 16.93
CA VAL A 201 3.95 17.51 16.78
C VAL A 201 4.55 17.15 18.14
N ASP A 202 3.86 17.51 19.22
CA ASP A 202 4.14 17.06 20.59
C ASP A 202 4.24 15.54 20.70
N THR A 203 3.51 14.76 19.89
CA THR A 203 3.65 13.29 19.89
C THR A 203 4.89 12.78 19.14
N LEU A 204 5.37 13.49 18.11
CA LEU A 204 6.57 13.10 17.35
C LEU A 204 7.87 13.65 17.97
N PHE A 205 7.82 14.81 18.64
CA PHE A 205 8.98 15.44 19.28
C PHE A 205 9.10 15.21 20.79
N GLN A 206 8.12 14.57 21.46
CA GLN A 206 8.31 14.06 22.84
C GLN A 206 9.50 13.09 22.96
N CYS A 207 9.99 12.53 21.85
CA CYS A 207 11.23 11.75 21.84
C CYS A 207 12.49 12.57 22.22
N LYS A 208 12.43 13.92 22.21
CA LYS A 208 13.57 14.77 22.57
C LYS A 208 13.67 15.07 24.08
N SER A 209 12.62 14.88 24.87
CA SER A 209 12.63 15.24 26.31
C SER A 209 13.19 14.15 27.23
N ASN A 210 13.53 12.96 26.71
CA ASN A 210 14.17 11.89 27.46
C ASN A 210 15.70 11.83 27.25
N LEU A 211 16.34 12.95 26.86
CA LEU A 211 17.79 13.02 27.00
C LEU A 211 18.12 13.18 28.50
N PRO A 212 19.03 12.36 29.06
CA PRO A 212 19.51 12.56 30.42
C PRO A 212 20.06 13.99 30.54
N PRO A 213 19.86 14.67 31.68
CA PRO A 213 20.38 16.02 31.88
C PRO A 213 21.90 15.98 31.63
N VAL A 214 22.35 16.81 30.69
CA VAL A 214 23.77 16.99 30.43
C VAL A 214 24.35 17.62 31.70
N HIS A 215 24.95 16.79 32.56
CA HIS A 215 25.76 17.27 33.66
C HIS A 215 26.87 18.12 33.06
N LYS A 216 26.80 19.43 33.27
CA LYS A 216 27.94 20.32 33.05
C LYS A 216 29.03 19.83 34.00
N LEU A 217 30.16 19.38 33.45
CA LEU A 217 31.40 19.27 34.20
C LEU A 217 31.92 20.70 34.37
N ASP A 218 31.95 21.16 35.62
CA ASP A 218 32.64 22.37 36.04
C ASP A 218 34.16 22.17 36.03
#